data_AF-A0A315Z9Y1-F1
#
_entry.id   AF-A0A315Z9Y1-F1
#
_cell.length_a   1.000
_cell.length_b   1.000
_cell.length_c   1.000
_cell.angle_alpha   90.00
_cell.angle_beta   90.00
_cell.angle_gamma   90.00
#
_symmetry.space_group_name_H-M   'P 1'
#
loop_
_entity.id
_entity.type
_entity.pdbx_description
1 polymer ?
#
loop_
_entity_poly.entity_id
_entity_poly.type
_entity_poly.pdbx_seq_one_letter_code
_entity_poly.pdbx_strand_id
1 'polypeptide(L)'
;MYPTFHQQVLNRLTDIRPVIEELREMQFQKWKYQLFVSDIEQEFDLSNFQVAFLDLLSLKYKCDIYPAVQEKVHQEFYTYYGGKKDDIRIFLQGLEIPSEASKKWRLIYEDDEAEAIVNIYFSGWDFEMSTLIG
;
A
#
# COMPACT_ATOMS: atom_id res chain seq x y z
N MET A 1 23.92 0.95 40.97
CA MET A 1 22.66 1.68 41.16
C MET A 1 21.78 1.36 39.96
N TYR A 2 20.61 0.74 40.15
CA TYR A 2 19.77 0.31 39.02
C TYR A 2 18.96 1.49 38.46
N PRO A 3 18.78 1.57 37.13
CA PRO A 3 17.96 2.61 36.53
C PRO A 3 16.53 2.52 37.05
N THR A 4 15.92 3.67 37.31
CA THR A 4 14.50 3.75 37.69
C THR A 4 13.63 3.22 36.56
N PHE A 5 12.40 2.81 36.88
CA PHE A 5 11.43 2.36 35.88
C PHE A 5 11.24 3.37 34.73
N HIS A 6 11.19 4.67 35.06
CA HIS A 6 11.10 5.74 34.07
C HIS A 6 12.33 5.78 33.14
N GLN A 7 13.54 5.61 33.69
CA GLN A 7 14.78 5.56 32.91
C GLN A 7 14.83 4.31 32.02
N GLN A 8 14.31 3.18 32.49
CA GLN A 8 14.22 1.94 31.70
C GLN A 8 13.26 2.07 30.52
N VAL A 9 12.12 2.76 30.72
CA VAL A 9 11.17 3.06 29.64
C VAL A 9 11.80 4.01 28.62
N LEU A 10 12.44 5.10 29.07
CA LEU A 10 13.13 6.04 28.17
C LEU A 10 14.22 5.36 27.35
N ASN A 11 15.04 4.51 27.98
CA ASN A 11 16.12 3.78 27.28
C ASN A 11 15.57 2.85 26.20
N ARG A 12 14.47 2.14 26.47
CA ARG A 12 13.79 1.31 25.46
C ARG A 12 13.20 2.14 24.33
N LEU A 13 12.64 3.31 24.62
CA LEU A 13 12.11 4.21 23.61
C LEU A 13 13.22 4.77 22.71
N THR A 14 14.43 5.02 23.24
CA THR A 14 15.60 5.41 22.43
C THR A 14 16.12 4.31 21.52
N ASP A 15 16.00 3.03 21.88
CA ASP A 15 16.45 1.91 21.02
C ASP A 15 15.42 1.59 19.91
N ILE A 16 14.13 1.86 20.14
CA ILE A 16 13.06 1.60 19.17
C ILE A 16 12.96 2.71 18.12
N ARG A 17 13.30 3.95 18.47
CA ARG A 17 13.19 5.11 17.57
C ARG A 17 14.02 4.97 16.28
N PRO A 18 15.31 4.57 16.33
CA PRO A 18 16.11 4.32 15.13
C PRO A 18 15.48 3.26 14.22
N VAL A 19 14.91 2.20 14.80
CA VAL A 19 14.29 1.10 14.05
C VAL A 19 13.06 1.57 13.28
N ILE A 20 12.24 2.47 13.85
CA ILE A 20 11.07 3.01 13.17
C ILE A 20 11.45 3.98 12.05
N GLU A 21 12.47 4.83 12.25
CA GLU A 21 12.92 5.73 11.19
C GLU A 21 13.58 4.97 10.03
N GLU A 22 14.43 3.98 10.31
CA GLU A 22 14.98 3.11 9.26
C GLU A 22 13.89 2.36 8.48
N LEU A 23 12.87 1.85 9.19
CA LEU A 23 11.74 1.18 8.57
C LEU A 23 10.92 2.16 7.71
N ARG A 24 10.76 3.40 8.16
CA ARG A 24 10.04 4.44 7.44
C ARG A 24 10.73 4.78 6.14
N GLU A 25 12.04 5.06 6.16
CA GLU A 25 12.84 5.32 4.97
C GLU A 25 12.71 4.15 3.99
N MET A 26 12.89 2.91 4.48
CA MET A 26 12.80 1.71 3.65
C MET A 26 11.42 1.56 2.97
N GLN A 27 10.33 1.70 3.74
CA GLN A 27 8.98 1.57 3.19
C GLN A 27 8.65 2.73 2.24
N PHE A 28 9.06 3.96 2.55
CA PHE A 28 8.88 5.09 1.66
C PHE A 28 9.62 4.88 0.34
N GLN A 29 10.92 4.52 0.36
CA GLN A 29 11.67 4.28 -0.87
C GLN A 29 11.07 3.18 -1.75
N LYS A 30 10.49 2.15 -1.12
CA LYS A 30 9.84 1.04 -1.82
C LYS A 30 8.54 1.47 -2.51
N TRP A 31 7.71 2.26 -1.83
CA TRP A 31 6.33 2.55 -2.26
C TRP A 31 6.12 3.97 -2.80
N LYS A 32 7.12 4.86 -2.75
CA LYS A 32 7.00 6.29 -3.08
C LYS A 32 6.33 6.58 -4.43
N TYR A 33 6.53 5.73 -5.43
CA TYR A 33 5.89 5.91 -6.74
C TYR A 33 4.39 5.60 -6.71
N GLN A 34 3.97 4.63 -5.90
CA GLN A 34 2.57 4.29 -5.71
C GLN A 34 1.87 5.21 -4.71
N LEU A 35 2.60 5.79 -3.75
CA LEU A 35 2.05 6.67 -2.72
C LEU A 35 1.68 8.07 -3.20
N PHE A 36 2.00 8.44 -4.44
CA PHE A 36 1.70 9.76 -4.99
C PHE A 36 0.20 10.13 -4.92
N VAL A 37 -0.69 9.13 -4.89
CA VAL A 37 -2.14 9.32 -4.75
C VAL A 37 -2.62 9.54 -3.31
N SER A 38 -1.75 9.39 -2.30
CA SER A 38 -2.07 9.42 -0.85
C SER A 38 -1.77 10.75 -0.14
N ASP A 39 -1.47 11.84 -0.84
CA ASP A 39 -0.95 13.09 -0.26
C ASP A 39 0.35 12.91 0.57
N ILE A 40 1.11 11.84 0.31
CA ILE A 40 2.40 11.54 0.96
C ILE A 40 3.51 11.86 -0.04
N GLU A 41 4.14 13.01 0.14
CA GLU A 41 5.20 13.48 -0.77
C GLU A 41 6.59 13.14 -0.24
N GLN A 42 6.72 13.01 1.08
CA GLN A 42 7.99 12.84 1.78
C GLN A 42 7.89 11.74 2.82
N GLU A 43 9.03 11.16 3.16
CA GLU A 43 9.13 10.06 4.12
C GLU A 43 8.46 10.40 5.47
N PHE A 44 8.68 11.61 5.97
CA PHE A 44 8.17 12.06 7.27
C PHE A 44 6.65 12.33 7.29
N ASP A 45 5.99 12.32 6.12
CA ASP A 45 4.53 12.42 6.03
C ASP A 45 3.85 11.11 6.45
N LEU A 46 4.60 10.00 6.47
CA LEU A 46 4.09 8.73 6.98
C LEU A 46 3.91 8.80 8.51
N SER A 47 2.77 8.33 9.01
CA SER A 47 2.62 7.99 10.43
C SER A 47 3.28 6.65 10.77
N ASN A 48 3.58 6.40 12.04
CA ASN A 48 4.07 5.09 12.49
C ASN A 48 3.10 3.95 12.13
N PHE A 49 1.80 4.23 12.20
CA PHE A 49 0.76 3.28 11.77
C PHE A 49 0.89 2.93 10.29
N GLN A 50 1.05 3.93 9.43
CA GLN A 50 1.21 3.74 7.98
C GLN A 50 2.51 3.01 7.64
N VAL A 51 3.61 3.28 8.35
CA VAL A 51 4.87 2.53 8.19
C VAL A 51 4.66 1.05 8.54
N ALA A 52 4.02 0.74 9.66
CA ALA A 52 3.73 -0.63 10.06
C ALA A 52 2.77 -1.33 9.07
N PHE A 53 1.79 -0.60 8.54
CA PHE A 53 0.91 -1.09 7.49
C PHE A 53 1.67 -1.43 6.21
N LEU A 54 2.53 -0.53 5.73
CA LEU A 54 3.34 -0.74 4.52
C LEU A 54 4.32 -1.90 4.67
N ASP A 55 4.88 -2.08 5.86
CA ASP A 55 5.73 -3.24 6.17
C ASP A 55 4.94 -4.55 6.07
N LEU A 56 3.75 -4.59 6.66
CA LEU A 56 2.88 -5.77 6.55
C LEU A 56 2.40 -5.99 5.11
N LEU A 57 2.04 -4.93 4.38
CA LEU A 57 1.67 -5.00 2.97
C LEU A 57 2.83 -5.54 2.13
N SER A 58 4.06 -5.11 2.40
CA SER A 58 5.28 -5.58 1.75
C SER A 58 5.46 -7.10 1.85
N LEU A 59 5.09 -7.69 2.98
CA LEU A 59 5.14 -9.14 3.21
C LEU A 59 4.01 -9.88 2.49
N LYS A 60 2.80 -9.30 2.49
CA LYS A 60 1.59 -9.97 2.00
C LYS A 60 1.32 -9.75 0.51
N TYR A 61 1.85 -8.68 -0.09
CA TYR A 61 1.42 -8.25 -1.43
C TYR A 61 1.62 -9.34 -2.49
N LYS A 62 2.82 -9.88 -2.61
CA LYS A 62 3.15 -10.86 -3.67
C LYS A 62 2.51 -12.23 -3.43
N CYS A 63 2.38 -12.63 -2.17
CA CYS A 63 1.96 -14.00 -1.80
C CYS A 63 0.45 -14.13 -1.63
N ASP A 64 -0.21 -13.08 -1.13
CA ASP A 64 -1.62 -13.14 -0.75
C ASP A 64 -2.46 -12.20 -1.61
N ILE A 65 -2.12 -10.91 -1.64
CA ILE A 65 -2.99 -9.88 -2.22
C ILE A 65 -3.00 -9.95 -3.75
N TYR A 66 -1.83 -9.92 -4.39
CA TYR A 66 -1.73 -9.90 -5.85
C TYR A 66 -2.39 -11.12 -6.50
N PRO A 67 -2.13 -12.38 -6.05
CA PRO A 67 -2.83 -13.54 -6.61
C PRO A 67 -4.35 -13.50 -6.40
N ALA A 68 -4.83 -12.93 -5.29
CA ALA A 68 -6.26 -12.83 -4.99
C ALA A 68 -7.00 -11.83 -5.90
N VAL A 69 -6.29 -10.82 -6.42
CA VAL A 69 -6.90 -9.75 -7.22
C VAL A 69 -6.58 -9.81 -8.71
N GLN A 70 -5.42 -10.36 -9.09
CA GLN A 70 -4.87 -10.27 -10.44
C GLN A 70 -5.84 -10.77 -11.52
N GLU A 71 -6.45 -11.94 -11.33
CA GLU A 71 -7.38 -12.52 -12.31
C GLU A 71 -8.57 -11.59 -12.56
N LYS A 72 -9.14 -11.05 -11.47
CA LYS A 72 -10.28 -10.14 -11.58
C LYS A 72 -9.89 -8.83 -12.25
N VAL A 73 -8.74 -8.27 -11.89
CA VAL A 73 -8.24 -7.03 -12.52
C VAL A 73 -8.06 -7.26 -14.02
N HIS A 74 -7.46 -8.40 -14.40
CA HIS A 74 -7.26 -8.73 -15.81
C HIS A 74 -8.58 -8.87 -16.57
N GLN A 75 -9.60 -9.49 -15.97
CA GLN A 75 -10.93 -9.60 -16.55
C GLN A 75 -11.62 -8.24 -16.76
N GLU A 76 -11.48 -7.31 -15.81
CA GLU A 76 -11.99 -5.94 -15.94
C GLU A 76 -11.38 -5.22 -17.14
N PHE A 77 -10.04 -5.26 -17.28
CA PHE A 77 -9.38 -4.69 -18.46
C PHE A 77 -9.76 -5.41 -19.76
N TYR A 78 -9.79 -6.73 -19.77
CA TYR A 78 -10.18 -7.51 -20.95
C TYR A 78 -11.60 -7.15 -21.42
N THR A 79 -12.52 -6.96 -20.46
CA THR A 79 -13.89 -6.52 -20.71
C THR A 79 -13.93 -5.11 -21.30
N TYR A 80 -13.15 -4.18 -20.75
CA TYR A 80 -13.04 -2.80 -21.24
C TYR A 80 -12.64 -2.75 -22.73
N TYR A 81 -11.65 -3.54 -23.14
CA TYR A 81 -11.22 -3.62 -24.54
C TYR A 81 -12.13 -4.51 -25.43
N GLY A 82 -13.29 -4.94 -24.93
CA GLY A 82 -14.23 -5.78 -25.65
C GLY A 82 -13.65 -7.14 -26.06
N GLY A 83 -12.71 -7.66 -25.26
CA GLY A 83 -12.02 -8.92 -25.48
C GLY A 83 -11.09 -8.97 -26.68
N LYS A 84 -10.63 -7.82 -27.18
CA LYS A 84 -9.79 -7.72 -28.40
C LYS A 84 -8.30 -7.46 -28.13
N LYS A 85 -7.93 -7.15 -26.89
CA LYS A 85 -6.55 -6.87 -26.49
C LYS A 85 -6.02 -8.11 -25.77
N ASP A 86 -5.14 -8.86 -26.43
CA ASP A 86 -4.60 -10.14 -25.94
C ASP A 86 -3.36 -9.97 -25.04
N ASP A 87 -2.62 -8.85 -25.18
CA ASP A 87 -1.44 -8.52 -24.36
C ASP A 87 -1.71 -7.24 -23.55
N ILE A 88 -2.58 -7.35 -22.53
CA ILE A 88 -2.85 -6.24 -21.61
C ILE A 88 -1.81 -6.29 -20.49
N ARG A 89 -0.90 -5.32 -20.47
CA ARG A 89 0.08 -5.17 -19.40
C ARG A 89 -0.48 -4.28 -18.31
N ILE A 90 -0.64 -4.85 -17.12
CA ILE A 90 -1.31 -4.19 -15.98
C ILE A 90 -0.28 -3.95 -14.89
N PHE A 91 -0.23 -2.71 -14.39
CA PHE A 91 0.72 -2.29 -13.37
C PHE A 91 -0.01 -1.69 -12.16
N LEU A 92 0.54 -1.91 -10.97
CA LEU A 92 0.12 -1.17 -9.78
C LEU A 92 0.68 0.26 -9.87
N GLN A 93 -0.19 1.22 -10.14
CA GLN A 93 0.18 2.62 -10.29
C GLN A 93 -0.03 3.42 -9.00
N GLY A 94 -1.06 3.09 -8.24
CA GLY A 94 -1.43 3.85 -7.04
C GLY A 94 -1.72 2.96 -5.84
N LEU A 95 -1.38 3.48 -4.67
CA LEU A 95 -1.68 2.92 -3.37
C LEU A 95 -2.20 4.04 -2.49
N GLU A 96 -3.48 3.94 -2.12
CA GLU A 96 -4.06 4.72 -1.04
C GLU A 96 -3.93 3.93 0.26
N ILE A 97 -3.22 4.45 1.25
CA ILE A 97 -2.97 3.75 2.52
C ILE A 97 -3.93 4.19 3.64
N PRO A 98 -4.21 3.33 4.62
CA PRO A 98 -5.15 3.67 5.68
C PRO A 98 -4.57 4.74 6.62
N SER A 99 -5.47 5.48 7.26
CA SER A 99 -5.13 6.37 8.38
C SER A 99 -5.45 5.71 9.72
N GLU A 100 -4.97 6.25 10.84
CA GLU A 100 -5.31 5.71 12.18
C GLU A 100 -6.83 5.71 12.45
N ALA A 101 -7.57 6.62 11.82
CA ALA A 101 -9.01 6.74 11.96
C ALA A 101 -9.81 5.83 11.01
N SER A 102 -9.16 5.24 9.98
CA SER A 102 -9.85 4.49 8.92
C SER A 102 -9.03 3.28 8.47
N LYS A 103 -9.64 2.10 8.53
CA LYS A 103 -9.03 0.86 7.99
C LYS A 103 -9.19 0.71 6.47
N LYS A 104 -9.73 1.73 5.80
CA LYS A 104 -9.94 1.71 4.35
C LYS A 104 -8.67 2.08 3.63
N TRP A 105 -8.36 1.35 2.57
CA TRP A 105 -7.21 1.58 1.71
C TRP A 105 -7.51 1.02 0.32
N ARG A 106 -6.71 1.36 -0.70
CA ARG A 106 -7.01 0.97 -2.07
C ARG A 106 -5.76 0.74 -2.92
N LEU A 107 -5.88 -0.19 -3.86
CA LEU A 107 -4.92 -0.39 -4.95
C LEU A 107 -5.50 0.16 -6.24
N ILE A 108 -4.67 0.83 -7.02
CA ILE A 108 -5.03 1.44 -8.31
C ILE A 108 -4.16 0.78 -9.39
N TYR A 109 -4.82 0.08 -10.29
CA TYR A 109 -4.18 -0.56 -11.43
C TYR A 109 -4.50 0.19 -12.71
N GLU A 110 -3.49 0.34 -13.56
CA GLU A 110 -3.65 0.90 -14.91
C GLU A 110 -2.99 -0.03 -15.92
N ASP A 111 -3.43 0.07 -17.17
CA ASP A 111 -2.73 -0.53 -18.29
C ASP A 111 -1.54 0.33 -18.73
N ASP A 112 -0.74 -0.17 -19.67
CA ASP A 112 0.41 0.56 -20.21
C ASP A 112 0.05 1.81 -21.02
N GLU A 113 -1.17 1.87 -21.54
CA GLU A 113 -1.68 3.03 -22.27
C GLU A 113 -2.37 4.06 -21.35
N ALA A 114 -2.53 3.73 -20.06
CA ALA A 114 -3.24 4.52 -19.05
C ALA A 114 -4.66 4.94 -19.49
N GLU A 115 -5.32 4.10 -20.30
CA GLU A 115 -6.66 4.37 -20.83
C GLU A 115 -7.76 3.89 -19.89
N ALA A 116 -7.45 2.91 -19.02
CA ALA A 116 -8.39 2.35 -18.07
C ALA A 116 -7.77 2.25 -16.68
N ILE A 117 -8.60 2.49 -15.66
CA ILE A 117 -8.20 2.43 -14.25
C ILE A 117 -9.12 1.46 -13.51
N VAL A 118 -8.52 0.46 -12.85
CA VAL A 118 -9.22 -0.47 -11.97
C VAL A 118 -8.83 -0.18 -10.53
N ASN A 119 -9.83 0.15 -9.71
CA ASN A 119 -9.66 0.39 -8.29
C ASN A 119 -10.08 -0.85 -7.49
N ILE A 120 -9.29 -1.21 -6.49
CA ILE A 120 -9.65 -2.25 -5.52
C ILE A 120 -9.68 -1.64 -4.14
N TYR A 121 -10.85 -1.63 -3.52
CA TYR A 121 -11.02 -1.07 -2.18
C TYR A 121 -10.96 -2.19 -1.12
N PHE A 122 -10.26 -1.90 -0.05
CA PHE A 122 -10.07 -2.79 1.08
C PHE A 122 -10.66 -2.18 2.34
N SER A 123 -11.16 -3.03 3.23
CA SER A 123 -11.45 -2.71 4.63
C SER A 123 -10.69 -3.67 5.52
N GLY A 124 -9.64 -3.19 6.19
CA GLY A 124 -8.71 -4.10 6.86
C GLY A 124 -7.90 -4.89 5.83
N TRP A 125 -8.01 -6.22 5.81
CA TRP A 125 -7.36 -7.06 4.78
C TRP A 125 -8.37 -7.74 3.86
N ASP A 126 -9.65 -7.53 4.09
CA ASP A 126 -10.74 -7.98 3.24
C ASP A 126 -10.99 -6.95 2.14
N PHE A 127 -11.41 -7.39 0.94
CA PHE A 127 -11.60 -6.50 -0.20
C PHE A 127 -12.94 -6.67 -0.89
N GLU A 128 -13.47 -5.55 -1.35
CA GLU A 128 -14.58 -5.47 -2.28
C GLU A 128 -14.05 -4.77 -3.54
N MET A 129 -14.23 -5.42 -4.69
CA MET A 129 -13.83 -4.82 -5.94
C MET A 129 -14.84 -3.74 -6.32
N SER A 130 -14.37 -2.54 -6.66
CA SER A 130 -15.22 -1.56 -7.33
C SER A 130 -15.11 -1.70 -8.83
N THR A 131 -16.22 -1.48 -9.50
CA THR A 131 -16.33 -1.39 -10.95
C THR A 131 -15.41 -0.30 -11.53
N LEU A 132 -14.91 -0.55 -12.74
CA LEU A 132 -14.10 0.33 -13.58
C LEU A 132 -14.65 1.76 -13.64
N ILE A 133 -13.77 2.77 -13.55
CA ILE A 133 -14.11 4.17 -13.83
C ILE A 133 -13.14 4.64 -14.93
N GLY A 134 -13.71 4.98 -16.09
CA GLY A 134 -13.04 5.55 -17.26
C GLY A 134 -14.03 6.42 -18.02
#